data_AF-A0A354CZZ5-F1
#
_entry.id   AF-A0A354CZZ5-F1
#
_cell.length_a   1.000
_cell.length_b   1.000
_cell.length_c   1.000
_cell.angle_alpha   90.00
_cell.angle_beta   90.00
_cell.angle_gamma   90.00
#
_symmetry.space_group_name_H-M   'P 1'
#
loop_
_entity.id
_entity.type
_entity.pdbx_description
1 polymer ?
#
loop_
_entity_poly.entity_id
_entity_poly.type
_entity_poly.pdbx_seq_one_letter_code
_entity_poly.pdbx_strand_id
1 'polypeptide(L)'
;VSANLVAAIDEAKARGMDVLGIVGRDGGYAKQRGDLVLVIPTVNAQFVTPHTEAFQAVIWHALVSDPRLMVRGNKWETSAPRELEGQCR
;
A
#
# COMPACT_ATOMS: atom_id res chain seq x y z
N VAL A 1 -10.64 15.62 -6.66
CA VAL A 1 -11.38 14.86 -5.62
C VAL A 1 -11.76 13.52 -6.21
N SER A 2 -11.55 12.41 -5.49
CA SER A 2 -11.79 11.06 -6.00
C SER A 2 -13.11 10.51 -5.45
N ALA A 3 -14.20 10.67 -6.22
CA ALA A 3 -15.56 10.32 -5.77
C ALA A 3 -15.71 8.83 -5.40
N ASN A 4 -15.00 7.94 -6.10
CA ASN A 4 -14.96 6.52 -5.81
C ASN A 4 -14.36 6.21 -4.42
N LEU A 5 -13.27 6.88 -4.04
CA LEU A 5 -12.64 6.70 -2.73
C LEU A 5 -13.53 7.26 -1.62
N VAL A 6 -14.21 8.39 -1.86
CA VAL A 6 -15.19 8.95 -0.91
C VAL A 6 -16.28 7.93 -0.62
N ALA A 7 -16.91 7.37 -1.66
CA ALA A 7 -17.97 6.36 -1.51
C ALA A 7 -17.46 5.08 -0.81
N ALA A 8 -16.26 4.61 -1.14
CA ALA A 8 -15.68 3.43 -0.49
C ALA A 8 -15.41 3.65 1.00
N ILE A 9 -14.93 4.85 1.38
CA ILE A 9 -14.71 5.21 2.78
C ILE A 9 -16.04 5.28 3.51
N ASP A 10 -17.06 5.92 2.92
CA ASP A 10 -18.38 6.00 3.55
C ASP A 10 -19.00 4.63 3.78
N GLU A 11 -18.90 3.73 2.80
CA GLU A 11 -19.38 2.35 2.93
C GLU A 11 -18.63 1.59 4.03
N ALA A 12 -17.30 1.72 4.08
CA ALA A 12 -16.49 1.11 5.14
C ALA A 12 -16.91 1.61 6.53
N LYS A 13 -17.09 2.92 6.69
CA LYS A 13 -17.56 3.51 7.96
C LYS A 13 -18.98 3.07 8.32
N ALA A 14 -19.89 2.98 7.33
CA ALA A 14 -21.26 2.50 7.57
C ALA A 14 -21.29 1.04 8.08
N ARG A 15 -20.30 0.23 7.72
CA ARG A 15 -20.13 -1.15 8.19
C ARG A 15 -19.31 -1.29 9.48
N GLY A 16 -18.87 -0.18 10.07
CA GLY A 16 -18.02 -0.21 11.26
C GLY A 16 -16.60 -0.74 11.00
N MET A 17 -16.10 -0.61 9.78
CA MET A 17 -14.74 -1.00 9.42
C MET A 17 -13.74 0.14 9.71
N ASP A 18 -12.51 -0.25 10.04
CA ASP A 18 -11.39 0.67 10.11
C ASP A 18 -10.89 1.02 8.70
N VAL A 19 -10.56 2.29 8.51
CA VAL A 19 -10.06 2.85 7.26
C VAL A 19 -8.64 3.38 7.48
N LEU A 20 -7.68 2.70 6.86
CA LEU A 20 -6.29 3.10 6.79
C LEU A 20 -6.03 3.82 5.47
N GLY A 21 -5.26 4.90 5.48
CA GLY A 21 -4.99 5.69 4.27
C GLY A 21 -3.55 6.21 4.20
N ILE A 22 -3.01 6.27 2.97
CA ILE A 22 -1.77 6.98 2.67
C ILE A 22 -2.10 8.02 1.61
N VAL A 23 -2.06 9.29 1.98
CA VAL A 23 -2.57 10.39 1.16
C VAL A 23 -1.54 11.49 1.01
N GLY A 24 -1.67 12.26 -0.06
CA GLY A 24 -0.97 13.51 -0.26
C GLY A 24 -1.92 14.69 -0.06
N ARG A 25 -1.34 15.86 0.22
CA ARG A 25 -2.06 17.10 0.59
C ARG A 25 -2.85 16.97 1.89
N ASP A 26 -2.69 17.98 2.73
CA ASP A 26 -3.46 18.07 3.97
C ASP A 26 -4.91 18.50 3.67
N GLY A 27 -5.87 17.87 4.37
CA GLY A 27 -7.28 18.30 4.38
C GLY A 27 -8.24 17.51 3.49
N GLY A 28 -7.81 16.47 2.77
CA GLY A 28 -8.70 15.64 1.95
C GLY A 28 -9.68 14.77 2.75
N TYR A 29 -10.79 14.36 2.12
CA TYR A 29 -11.85 13.54 2.76
C TYR A 29 -11.32 12.30 3.48
N ALA A 30 -10.38 11.59 2.87
CA ALA A 30 -9.76 10.42 3.47
C ALA A 30 -9.07 10.74 4.80
N LYS A 31 -8.36 11.87 4.93
CA LYS A 31 -7.78 12.32 6.21
C LYS A 31 -8.84 12.59 7.26
N GLN A 32 -10.00 13.11 6.85
CA GLN A 32 -11.07 13.51 7.77
C GLN A 32 -11.87 12.32 8.30
N ARG A 33 -12.06 11.27 7.49
CA ARG A 33 -12.96 10.15 7.78
C ARG A 33 -12.24 8.81 8.02
N GLY A 34 -10.94 8.73 7.73
CA GLY A 34 -10.11 7.57 8.03
C GLY A 34 -9.70 7.52 9.51
N ASP A 35 -9.42 6.32 10.00
CA ASP A 35 -9.07 6.06 11.40
C ASP A 35 -7.57 6.24 11.64
N LEU A 36 -6.73 5.83 10.68
CA LEU A 36 -5.30 6.10 10.70
C LEU A 36 -4.84 6.44 9.29
N VAL A 37 -4.50 7.72 9.12
CA VAL A 37 -4.15 8.27 7.80
C VAL A 37 -2.78 8.93 7.86
N LEU A 38 -1.86 8.39 7.07
CA LEU A 38 -0.54 8.95 6.85
C LEU A 38 -0.63 10.02 5.75
N VAL A 39 -0.28 11.26 6.10
CA VAL A 39 -0.22 12.37 5.16
C VAL A 39 1.22 12.60 4.75
N ILE A 40 1.53 12.39 3.47
CA ILE A 40 2.86 12.64 2.92
C ILE A 40 3.09 14.16 2.86
N PRO A 41 4.17 14.68 3.48
CA PRO A 41 4.46 16.11 3.46
C PRO A 41 4.69 16.62 2.04
N THR A 42 4.13 17.79 1.74
CA THR A 42 4.40 18.47 0.47
C THR A 42 5.79 19.11 0.53
N VAL A 43 6.77 18.44 -0.09
CA VAL A 43 8.15 18.97 -0.22
C VAL A 43 8.34 19.81 -1.47
N ASN A 44 7.53 19.60 -2.50
CA ASN A 44 7.50 20.40 -3.73
C ASN A 44 6.05 20.44 -4.27
N ALA A 45 5.48 21.64 -4.36
CA ALA A 45 4.10 21.85 -4.79
C ALA A 45 3.84 21.43 -6.25
N GLN A 46 4.85 21.42 -7.13
CA GLN A 46 4.73 20.99 -8.52
C GLN A 46 4.68 19.46 -8.66
N PHE A 47 5.19 18.73 -7.66
CA PHE A 47 5.39 17.28 -7.71
C PHE A 47 4.68 16.54 -6.57
N VAL A 48 3.58 17.12 -6.06
CA VAL A 48 2.80 16.52 -4.97
C VAL A 48 2.37 15.09 -5.29
N THR A 49 1.78 14.88 -6.47
CA THR A 49 1.28 13.56 -6.89
C THR A 49 2.39 12.52 -6.99
N PRO A 50 3.44 12.70 -7.82
CA PRO A 50 4.47 11.66 -7.97
C PRO A 50 5.24 11.39 -6.67
N HIS A 51 5.48 12.40 -5.82
CA HIS A 51 6.10 12.16 -4.51
C HIS A 51 5.19 11.38 -3.56
N THR A 52 3.89 11.71 -3.54
CA THR A 52 2.92 10.97 -2.71
C THR A 52 2.85 9.51 -3.15
N GLU A 53 2.74 9.26 -4.45
CA GLU A 53 2.66 7.91 -5.01
C GLU A 53 3.94 7.10 -4.77
N ALA A 54 5.11 7.73 -4.90
CA ALA A 54 6.37 7.08 -4.56
C ALA A 54 6.42 6.63 -3.09
N PHE A 55 5.97 7.48 -2.17
CA PHE A 55 5.92 7.13 -0.74
C PHE A 55 4.82 6.11 -0.40
N GLN A 56 3.71 6.08 -1.12
CA GLN A 56 2.72 5.02 -0.99
C GLN A 56 3.35 3.64 -1.23
N ALA A 57 4.17 3.52 -2.29
CA ALA A 57 4.89 2.28 -2.57
C ALA A 57 5.86 1.91 -1.43
N VAL A 58 6.66 2.87 -0.95
CA VAL A 58 7.59 2.64 0.17
C VAL A 58 6.87 2.14 1.42
N ILE A 59 5.76 2.79 1.78
CA ILE A 59 5.00 2.44 2.99
C ILE A 59 4.32 1.08 2.83
N TRP A 60 3.68 0.78 1.69
CA TRP A 60 3.15 -0.56 1.45
C TRP A 60 4.29 -1.57 1.58
N HIS A 61 5.44 -1.32 0.96
CA HIS A 61 6.55 -2.27 0.96
C HIS A 61 7.04 -2.55 2.38
N ALA A 62 7.06 -1.54 3.25
CA ALA A 62 7.33 -1.72 4.67
C ALA A 62 6.27 -2.62 5.33
N LEU A 63 4.98 -2.41 5.06
CA LEU A 63 3.89 -3.24 5.63
C LEU A 63 4.01 -4.72 5.21
N VAL A 64 4.21 -5.01 3.92
CA VAL A 64 4.29 -6.39 3.42
C VAL A 64 5.63 -7.08 3.71
N SER A 65 6.65 -6.31 4.13
CA SER A 65 7.97 -6.84 4.49
C SER A 65 8.19 -6.88 6.01
N ASP A 66 7.24 -6.38 6.81
CA ASP A 66 7.36 -6.36 8.26
C ASP A 66 7.26 -7.79 8.83
N PRO A 67 8.27 -8.28 9.56
CA PRO A 67 8.25 -9.64 10.11
C PRO A 67 7.11 -9.88 11.11
N ARG A 68 6.49 -8.83 11.66
CA ARG A 68 5.32 -8.94 12.54
C ARG A 68 4.02 -9.22 11.77
N LEU A 69 3.96 -8.84 10.49
CA LEU A 69 2.79 -9.00 9.63
C LEU A 69 2.96 -10.14 8.61
N MET A 70 4.20 -10.49 8.28
CA MET A 70 4.54 -11.44 7.24
C MET A 70 4.25 -12.89 7.67
N VAL A 71 3.15 -13.46 7.16
CA VAL A 71 2.79 -14.88 7.39
C VAL A 71 3.67 -15.85 6.58
N ARG A 72 4.20 -15.40 5.44
CA ARG A 72 5.09 -16.18 4.55
C ARG A 72 6.15 -15.26 3.96
N GLY A 73 7.37 -15.77 3.79
CA GLY A 73 8.46 -14.99 3.19
C GLY A 73 8.15 -14.51 1.78
N ASN A 74 8.50 -13.24 1.49
CA ASN A 74 8.41 -12.66 0.16
C ASN A 74 9.30 -13.44 -0.82
N LYS A 75 8.73 -13.94 -1.92
CA LYS A 75 9.46 -14.61 -3.00
C LYS A 75 9.26 -13.82 -4.30
N TRP A 76 10.34 -13.50 -4.98
CA TRP A 76 10.29 -12.81 -6.28
C TRP A 76 9.90 -13.76 -7.40
N GLU A 77 10.58 -14.90 -7.48
CA GLU A 77 10.27 -15.98 -8.41
C GLU A 77 10.66 -17.32 -7.77
N THR A 78 9.97 -18.39 -8.16
CA THR A 78 10.36 -19.74 -7.75
C THR A 78 11.13 -20.37 -8.89
N SER A 79 12.46 -20.36 -8.81
CA SER A 79 13.26 -21.30 -9.60
C SER A 79 13.17 -22.65 -8.90
N ALA A 80 12.30 -23.55 -9.37
CA ALA A 80 12.48 -24.95 -9.03
C ALA A 80 13.87 -25.37 -9.54
N PRO A 81 14.71 -26.05 -8.74
CA PRO A 81 15.85 -26.75 -9.30
C PRO A 81 15.30 -27.68 -10.36
N ARG A 82 15.74 -27.56 -11.61
CA ARG A 82 15.53 -28.62 -12.60
C ARG A 82 16.26 -29.83 -12.03
N GLU A 83 15.54 -30.80 -11.49
CA GLU A 83 16.08 -32.14 -11.33
C GLU A 83 16.46 -32.61 -12.74
N LEU A 84 17.76 -32.54 -13.03
CA LEU A 84 18.37 -33.26 -14.14
C LEU A 84 18.42 -34.74 -13.73
N GLU A 85 17.26 -35.37 -13.60
CA GLU A 85 17.21 -36.83 -13.53
C GLU A 85 17.44 -37.38 -14.93
N GLY A 86 18.66 -37.87 -15.16
CA GLY A 86 18.90 -38.99 -16.06
C GLY A 86 19.26 -38.65 -17.50
N GLN A 87 20.39 -37.95 -17.72
CA GLN A 87 21.20 -38.18 -18.92
C GLN A 87 22.53 -38.85 -18.52
N CYS A 88 22.83 -39.95 -19.22
CA CYS A 88 24.01 -40.82 -19.17
C CYS A 88 23.95 -42.02 -18.20
N ARG A 89 23.52 -43.18 -18.70
CA ARG A 89 24.37 -44.08 -19.50
C ARG A 89 23.56 -44.79 -20.57
#